data_AF-A0A1H2GF84-F1
#
_entry.id   AF-A0A1H2GF84-F1
#
_cell.length_a   1.000
_cell.length_b   1.000
_cell.length_c   1.000
_cell.angle_alpha   90.00
_cell.angle_beta   90.00
_cell.angle_gamma   90.00
#
_symmetry.space_group_name_H-M   'P 1'
#
loop_
_entity.id
_entity.type
_entity.pdbx_description
1 polymer ?
#
loop_
_entity_poly.entity_id
_entity_poly.type
_entity_poly.pdbx_seq_one_letter_code
_entity_poly.pdbx_strand_id
1 'polypeptide(L)'
;MTAAADRESCGVKWCDEAGVHTIHRDYLESIPAESGRWVLGVNVVRPHSSTIGVELTTMPRHGRSTVVRLGTQEAELLHEAIREAVERIQRRAGRDDI
;
A
#
# COMPACT_ATOMS: atom_id res chain seq x y z
N MET A 1 -34.73 -6.38 -15.02
CA MET A 1 -33.41 -6.23 -15.65
C MET A 1 -33.18 -4.73 -15.80
N THR A 2 -32.32 -4.13 -14.98
CA THR A 2 -32.18 -2.68 -14.96
C THR A 2 -30.69 -2.35 -14.78
N ALA A 3 -30.08 -2.02 -15.91
CA ALA A 3 -28.80 -1.35 -16.11
C ALA A 3 -27.72 -1.57 -15.05
N ALA A 4 -26.93 -2.64 -15.22
CA ALA A 4 -25.52 -2.58 -14.87
C ALA A 4 -24.88 -1.54 -15.81
N ALA A 5 -24.90 -0.28 -15.39
CA ALA A 5 -24.13 0.75 -16.06
C ALA A 5 -22.67 0.29 -16.04
N ASP A 6 -22.16 0.07 -17.24
CA ASP A 6 -20.79 -0.21 -17.58
C ASP A 6 -19.89 0.73 -16.76
N ARG A 7 -19.31 0.20 -15.67
CA ARG A 7 -18.29 0.91 -14.90
C ARG A 7 -17.08 0.88 -15.80
N GLU A 8 -16.94 1.88 -16.67
CA GLU A 8 -15.81 2.01 -17.58
C GLU A 8 -14.52 1.73 -16.80
N SER A 9 -13.95 0.56 -17.07
CA SER A 9 -12.71 0.11 -16.47
C SER A 9 -11.62 1.10 -16.86
N CYS A 10 -10.70 1.39 -15.95
CA CYS A 10 -9.53 2.20 -16.27
C CYS A 10 -8.84 1.66 -17.54
N GLY A 11 -8.45 2.54 -18.47
CA GLY A 11 -7.65 2.14 -19.64
C GLY A 11 -6.24 1.65 -19.30
N VAL A 12 -5.78 1.85 -18.06
CA VAL A 12 -4.50 1.34 -17.56
C VAL A 12 -4.69 -0.07 -17.02
N LYS A 13 -4.05 -1.05 -17.66
CA LYS A 13 -4.27 -2.50 -17.42
C LYS A 13 -4.03 -2.98 -15.98
N TRP A 14 -3.14 -2.33 -15.23
CA TRP A 14 -2.82 -2.68 -13.84
C TRP A 14 -3.63 -1.88 -12.82
N CYS A 15 -4.47 -0.94 -13.27
CA CYS A 15 -5.19 -0.05 -12.38
C CYS A 15 -6.52 -0.66 -11.96
N ASP A 16 -6.74 -0.74 -10.66
CA ASP A 16 -7.95 -1.27 -10.04
C ASP A 16 -9.03 -0.21 -9.81
N GLU A 17 -8.71 1.07 -10.03
CA GLU A 17 -9.67 2.17 -9.90
C GLU A 17 -10.78 2.09 -10.95
N ALA A 18 -12.01 2.34 -10.52
CA ALA A 18 -13.19 2.40 -11.38
C ALA A 18 -13.62 3.85 -11.64
N GLY A 19 -14.15 4.12 -12.84
CA GLY A 19 -14.62 5.45 -13.23
C GLY A 19 -13.49 6.45 -13.46
N VAL A 20 -13.83 7.74 -13.55
CA VAL A 20 -12.86 8.81 -13.86
C VAL A 20 -11.98 9.10 -12.64
N HIS A 21 -10.67 8.98 -12.80
CA HIS A 21 -9.68 9.26 -11.75
C HIS A 21 -8.38 9.83 -12.32
N THR A 22 -7.66 10.59 -11.49
CA THR A 22 -6.39 11.25 -11.86
C THR A 22 -5.15 10.51 -11.34
N ILE A 23 -5.35 9.49 -10.49
CA ILE A 23 -4.30 8.66 -9.91
C ILE A 23 -4.70 7.21 -10.15
N HIS A 24 -3.84 6.46 -10.84
CA HIS A 24 -3.99 5.02 -11.01
C HIS A 24 -3.44 4.32 -9.78
N ARG A 25 -4.15 3.30 -9.27
CA ARG A 25 -3.73 2.47 -8.13
C ARG A 25 -3.85 0.99 -8.46
N ASP A 26 -2.82 0.23 -8.09
CA ASP A 26 -2.80 -1.23 -7.98
C ASP A 26 -2.88 -1.56 -6.49
N TYR A 27 -3.93 -2.22 -6.03
CA TYR A 27 -4.09 -2.56 -4.60
C TYR A 27 -3.38 -3.88 -4.32
N LEU A 28 -2.17 -3.81 -3.73
CA LEU A 28 -1.35 -5.01 -3.55
C LEU A 28 -1.70 -5.79 -2.28
N GLU A 29 -1.76 -5.11 -1.13
CA GLU A 29 -1.89 -5.80 0.16
C GLU A 29 -2.58 -4.94 1.22
N SER A 30 -3.26 -5.60 2.16
CA SER A 30 -3.88 -4.99 3.33
C SER A 30 -3.47 -5.72 4.60
N ILE A 31 -2.50 -5.15 5.32
CA ILE A 31 -1.86 -5.81 6.46
C ILE A 31 -2.54 -5.37 7.75
N PRO A 32 -3.21 -6.27 8.51
CA PRO A 32 -3.70 -5.95 9.83
C PRO A 32 -2.54 -5.74 10.81
N ALA A 33 -2.57 -4.63 11.55
CA ALA A 33 -1.55 -4.27 12.51
C ALA A 33 -2.15 -4.00 13.90
N GLU A 34 -1.30 -4.11 14.93
CA GLU A 34 -1.67 -3.82 16.33
C GLU A 34 -2.94 -4.58 16.77
N SER A 35 -2.94 -5.90 16.54
CA SER A 35 -4.08 -6.80 16.83
C SER A 35 -5.38 -6.39 16.12
N GLY A 36 -5.28 -5.83 14.91
CA GLY A 36 -6.42 -5.44 14.08
C GLY A 36 -7.00 -4.06 14.41
N ARG A 37 -6.32 -3.26 15.24
CA ARG A 37 -6.70 -1.85 15.46
C ARG A 37 -6.44 -0.98 14.23
N TRP A 38 -5.51 -1.40 13.38
CA TRP A 38 -5.13 -0.69 12.15
C TRP A 38 -5.04 -1.66 10.98
N VAL A 39 -5.22 -1.11 9.79
CA VAL A 39 -4.86 -1.75 8.52
C VAL A 39 -3.83 -0.87 7.83
N LEU A 40 -2.73 -1.46 7.37
CA LEU A 40 -1.77 -0.84 6.48
C LEU A 40 -2.03 -1.33 5.06
N GLY A 41 -2.58 -0.46 4.21
CA GLY A 41 -2.70 -0.68 2.78
C GLY A 41 -1.39 -0.36 2.06
N VAL A 42 -1.01 -1.20 1.11
CA VAL A 42 0.18 -1.02 0.26
C VAL A 42 -0.26 -1.07 -1.19
N ASN A 43 0.01 -0.01 -1.95
CA ASN A 43 -0.45 0.12 -3.34
C ASN A 43 0.69 0.59 -4.25
N VAL A 44 0.69 0.18 -5.51
CA VAL A 44 1.45 0.87 -6.57
C VAL A 44 0.62 2.02 -7.08
N VAL A 45 1.20 3.22 -7.18
CA VAL A 45 0.47 4.40 -7.64
C VAL A 45 1.17 5.11 -8.78
N ARG A 46 0.39 5.63 -9.73
CA ARG A 46 0.88 6.51 -10.79
C ARG A 46 -0.09 7.67 -10.98
N PRO A 47 0.23 8.87 -10.48
CA PRO A 47 -0.43 10.10 -10.91
C PRO A 47 -0.17 10.34 -12.41
N HIS A 48 -1.13 10.90 -13.15
CA HIS A 48 -1.02 11.10 -14.60
C HIS A 48 0.27 11.83 -15.06
N SER A 49 0.84 12.69 -14.23
CA SER A 49 2.02 13.52 -14.54
C SER A 49 3.26 13.15 -13.72
N SER A 50 3.31 11.97 -13.12
CA SER A 50 4.40 11.58 -12.22
C SER A 50 4.85 10.14 -12.46
N THR A 51 6.02 9.81 -11.92
CA THR A 51 6.58 8.46 -11.94
C THR A 51 5.75 7.52 -11.08
N ILE A 52 5.85 6.22 -11.37
CA ILE A 52 5.30 5.18 -10.50
C ILE A 52 5.96 5.29 -9.13
N GLY A 53 5.17 5.10 -8.08
CA GLY A 53 5.62 5.04 -6.70
C GLY A 53 4.80 4.05 -5.89
N VAL A 54 5.05 4.03 -4.59
CA VAL A 54 4.32 3.23 -3.60
C VAL A 54 3.47 4.18 -2.74
N GLU A 55 2.21 3.84 -2.53
CA GLU A 55 1.35 4.50 -1.55
C GLU A 55 1.15 3.58 -0.36
N LEU A 56 1.46 4.09 0.83
CA LEU A 56 1.19 3.44 2.11
C LEU A 56 0.04 4.17 2.78
N THR A 57 -1.01 3.45 3.11
CA THR A 57 -2.18 4.03 3.78
C THR A 57 -2.37 3.36 5.13
N THR A 58 -2.27 4.11 6.22
CA THR A 58 -2.66 3.63 7.54
C THR A 58 -4.13 3.99 7.79
N MET A 59 -4.93 2.98 8.10
CA MET A 59 -6.36 3.11 8.37
C MET A 59 -6.62 2.62 9.79
N PRO A 60 -6.76 3.53 10.78
CA PRO A 60 -7.20 3.13 12.10
C PRO A 60 -8.68 2.75 12.09
N ARG A 61 -9.10 1.89 13.02
CA ARG A 61 -10.51 1.57 13.23
C ARG A 61 -11.36 2.82 13.56
N HIS A 62 -10.76 3.78 14.25
CA HIS A 62 -11.36 5.07 14.59
C HIS A 62 -10.37 6.19 14.32
N GLY A 63 -10.84 7.27 13.69
CA GLY A 63 -10.03 8.44 13.40
C GLY A 63 -9.73 8.61 11.92
N ARG A 64 -8.65 9.35 11.61
CA ARG A 64 -8.28 9.73 10.24
C ARG A 64 -7.21 8.79 9.70
N SER A 65 -7.41 8.37 8.46
CA SER A 65 -6.37 7.66 7.72
C SER A 65 -5.25 8.61 7.32
N THR A 66 -4.03 8.09 7.28
CA THR A 66 -2.85 8.81 6.80
C THR A 66 -2.32 8.11 5.55
N VAL A 67 -1.96 8.91 4.55
CA VAL A 67 -1.41 8.43 3.28
C VAL A 67 0.01 8.97 3.14
N VAL A 68 0.95 8.09 2.84
CA VAL A 68 2.33 8.43 2.48
C VAL A 68 2.58 7.92 1.07
N ARG A 69 3.12 8.78 0.20
CA ARG A 69 3.55 8.39 -1.16
C ARG A 69 5.05 8.46 -1.24
N LEU A 70 5.63 7.38 -1.74
CA LEU A 70 7.07 7.20 -1.91
C LEU A 70 7.36 7.09 -3.39
N GLY A 71 8.32 7.88 -3.88
CA GLY A 71 8.94 7.61 -5.18
C GLY A 71 9.70 6.29 -5.16
N THR A 72 10.13 5.82 -6.34
CA THR A 72 10.85 4.53 -6.47
C THR A 72 12.05 4.41 -5.52
N GLN A 73 12.89 5.45 -5.46
CA GLN A 73 14.07 5.45 -4.58
C GLN A 73 13.70 5.40 -3.09
N GLU A 74 12.68 6.16 -2.67
CA GLU A 74 12.23 6.16 -1.27
C GLU A 74 11.61 4.81 -0.88
N ALA A 75 10.92 4.15 -1.82
CA ALA A 75 10.37 2.82 -1.63
C ALA A 75 11.48 1.75 -1.48
N GLU A 76 12.55 1.83 -2.28
CA GLU A 76 13.72 0.95 -2.14
C GLU A 76 14.41 1.13 -0.78
N LEU A 77 14.60 2.37 -0.35
CA LEU A 77 15.18 2.67 0.97
C LEU A 77 14.31 2.12 2.11
N LEU A 78 12.98 2.26 2.00
CA LEU A 78 12.06 1.68 2.98
C LEU A 78 12.12 0.14 2.98
N HIS A 79 12.17 -0.48 1.81
CA HIS A 79 12.28 -1.93 1.68
C HIS A 79 13.53 -2.46 2.42
N GLU A 80 14.69 -1.85 2.19
CA GLU A 80 15.93 -2.24 2.86
C GLU A 80 15.87 -2.02 4.38
N ALA A 81 15.26 -0.91 4.82
CA ALA A 81 15.08 -0.64 6.24
C ALA A 81 14.17 -1.67 6.93
N ILE A 82 13.07 -2.07 6.28
CA ILE A 82 12.16 -3.11 6.79
C ILE A 82 12.87 -4.46 6.81
N ARG A 83 13.58 -4.82 5.74
CA ARG A 83 14.35 -6.08 5.66
C ARG A 83 15.34 -6.21 6.82
N GLU A 84 16.16 -5.18 7.05
CA GLU A 84 17.11 -5.16 8.17
C GLU A 84 16.41 -5.22 9.53
N ALA A 85 15.27 -4.55 9.69
CA ALA A 85 14.49 -4.60 10.93
C ALA A 85 13.99 -6.03 11.23
N VAL A 86 13.46 -6.73 10.22
CA VAL A 86 13.01 -8.12 10.33
C VAL A 86 14.17 -9.04 10.72
N GLU A 87 15.31 -8.91 10.05
CA GLU A 87 16.51 -9.71 10.39
C GLU A 87 16.97 -9.48 11.83
N ARG A 88 16.91 -8.23 12.32
CA ARG A 88 17.25 -7.90 13.71
C ARG A 88 16.29 -8.52 14.71
N ILE A 89 14.99 -8.53 14.42
CA ILE A 89 13.98 -9.16 15.27
C ILE A 89 14.26 -10.66 15.38
N GLN A 90 14.51 -11.32 14.26
CA GLN A 90 14.82 -12.76 14.23
C GLN A 90 16.10 -13.09 15.01
N ARG A 91 17.16 -12.29 14.86
CA ARG A 91 18.40 -12.46 15.63
C ARG A 91 18.21 -12.32 17.13
N ARG A 92 17.27 -11.46 17.58
CA ARG A 92 16.94 -11.29 18.99
C ARG A 92 16.08 -12.42 19.52
N ALA A 93 15.04 -12.80 18.78
CA ALA A 93 14.18 -13.92 19.12
C ALA A 93 15.00 -15.22 19.31
N GLY A 94 15.93 -15.51 18.40
CA GLY A 94 16.81 -16.67 18.53
C GLY A 94 17.90 -16.58 19.61
N ARG A 95 18.06 -15.42 20.27
CA ARG A 95 18.99 -15.23 21.41
C ARG A 95 18.30 -15.27 22.77
N ASP A 96 17.01 -14.93 22.83
CA ASP A 96 16.23 -14.98 24.07
C ASP A 96 15.73 -16.41 24.40
N ASP A 97 15.99 -17.39 23.51
CA ASP A 97 15.70 -18.82 23.67
C ASP A 97 16.91 -19.67 24.19
N ILE A 98 18.00 -19.06 24.66
CA ILE A 98 19.16 -19.71 25.31
C ILE A 98 19.44 -19.04 26.67
#